data_AF-A0A5B9CZZ7-F1
#
_entry.id   AF-A0A5B9CZZ7-F1
#
_cell.length_a   1.000
_cell.length_b   1.000
_cell.length_c   1.000
_cell.angle_alpha   90.00
_cell.angle_beta   90.00
_cell.angle_gamma   90.00
#
_symmetry.space_group_name_H-M   'P 1'
#
loop_
_entity.id
_entity.type
_entity.pdbx_description
1 polymer ?
#
loop_
_entity_poly.entity_id
_entity_poly.type
_entity_poly.pdbx_seq_one_letter_code
_entity_poly.pdbx_strand_id
1 'polypeptide(L)'
;MLKNLDVPLRDGGYRNQFSFSLDYIIEHIKNLMHSQVEYVEIGYRKGSFKPMDNVGQTALCSNDYIQLLHKAVPDAKLVIIAHPHNINQSDIRELKNFGVILYTTLFQ
;
A
#
# COMPACT_ATOMS: atom_id res chain seq x y z
N MET A 1 16.94 4.59 16.92
CA MET A 1 16.59 5.53 15.83
C MET A 1 15.13 5.28 15.48
N LEU A 2 14.31 6.33 15.50
CA LEU A 2 12.89 6.25 15.13
C LEU A 2 12.79 6.06 13.60
N LYS A 3 11.82 5.28 13.13
CA LYS A 3 11.48 5.17 11.70
C LYS A 3 10.00 5.53 11.52
N ASN A 4 9.69 6.29 10.49
CA ASN A 4 8.33 6.76 10.22
C ASN A 4 7.64 5.87 9.16
N LEU A 5 6.35 5.61 9.39
CA LEU A 5 5.46 4.94 8.45
C LEU A 5 4.30 5.87 8.14
N ASP A 6 4.18 6.28 6.88
CA ASP A 6 3.02 7.01 6.38
C ASP A 6 1.88 6.03 6.07
N VAL A 7 0.69 6.30 6.62
CA VAL A 7 -0.53 5.49 6.44
C VAL A 7 -1.73 6.16 5.75
N PRO A 8 -1.79 7.48 5.44
CA PRO A 8 -2.89 8.14 4.73
C PRO A 8 -3.47 7.42 3.51
N LEU A 9 -2.64 6.83 2.64
CA LEU A 9 -3.18 6.15 1.45
C LEU A 9 -3.98 4.88 1.80
N ARG A 10 -3.70 4.27 2.96
CA ARG A 10 -4.46 3.14 3.50
C ARG A 10 -5.58 3.62 4.44
N ASP A 11 -5.25 4.36 5.49
CA ASP A 11 -6.19 4.78 6.53
C ASP A 11 -7.12 5.91 6.07
N GLY A 12 -6.58 6.88 5.33
CA GLY A 12 -7.39 7.90 4.67
C GLY A 12 -8.31 7.32 3.59
N GLY A 13 -8.03 6.10 3.09
CA GLY A 13 -8.90 5.38 2.18
C GLY A 13 -10.32 5.19 2.72
N TYR A 14 -10.48 5.01 4.04
CA TYR A 14 -11.81 4.95 4.68
C TYR A 14 -12.62 6.25 4.56
N ARG A 15 -11.97 7.40 4.33
CA ARG A 15 -12.62 8.71 4.14
C ARG A 15 -12.97 8.99 2.67
N ASN A 16 -12.29 8.34 1.73
CA ASN A 16 -12.41 8.59 0.29
C ASN A 16 -12.69 7.32 -0.54
N GLN A 17 -13.26 6.28 0.09
CA GLN A 17 -13.57 5.00 -0.56
C GLN A 17 -12.36 4.40 -1.31
N PHE A 18 -11.14 4.64 -0.81
CA PHE A 18 -9.88 4.18 -1.41
C PHE A 18 -9.58 4.73 -2.82
N SER A 19 -10.33 5.75 -3.25
CA SER A 19 -10.35 6.32 -4.61
C SER A 19 -9.43 7.53 -4.76
N PHE A 20 -8.18 7.40 -4.32
CA PHE A 20 -7.14 8.37 -4.65
C PHE A 20 -6.74 8.23 -6.12
N SER A 21 -6.55 9.35 -6.83
CA SER A 21 -6.01 9.31 -8.19
C SER A 21 -4.56 8.84 -8.17
N LEU A 22 -4.11 8.19 -9.26
CA LEU A 22 -2.73 7.71 -9.36
C LEU A 22 -1.72 8.87 -9.26
N ASP A 23 -2.03 10.01 -9.86
CA ASP A 23 -1.18 11.21 -9.81
C ASP A 23 -1.01 11.70 -8.38
N TYR A 24 -2.10 11.77 -7.61
CA TYR A 24 -2.05 12.14 -6.19
C TYR A 24 -1.18 11.17 -5.39
N ILE A 25 -1.36 9.87 -5.60
CA ILE A 25 -0.59 8.83 -4.90
C ILE A 25 0.90 9.00 -5.18
N ILE A 26 1.29 9.17 -6.44
CA ILE A 26 2.69 9.32 -6.85
C ILE A 26 3.29 10.59 -6.26
N GLU A 27 2.58 11.71 -6.36
CA GLU A 27 3.04 12.99 -5.81
C GLU A 27 3.18 12.94 -4.28
N HIS A 28 2.21 12.34 -3.60
CA HIS A 28 2.25 12.12 -2.15
C HIS A 28 3.49 11.32 -1.74
N ILE A 29 3.76 10.19 -2.41
CA ILE A 29 4.94 9.36 -2.12
C ILE A 29 6.25 10.15 -2.35
N LYS A 30 6.34 10.91 -3.45
CA LYS A 30 7.52 11.76 -3.73
C LYS A 30 7.75 12.80 -2.63
N ASN A 31 6.70 13.46 -2.16
CA ASN A 31 6.79 14.45 -1.10
C ASN A 31 7.23 13.84 0.24
N LEU A 32 6.75 12.64 0.56
CA LEU A 32 7.20 11.87 1.73
C LEU A 32 8.68 11.49 1.64
N MET A 33 9.14 11.03 0.48
CA MET A 33 10.55 10.72 0.25
C MET A 33 11.43 11.96 0.42
N HIS A 34 11.03 13.11 -0.12
CA HIS A 34 11.72 14.39 0.09
C HIS A 34 11.75 14.80 1.56
N SER A 35 10.72 14.43 2.32
CA SER A 35 10.61 14.68 3.76
C SER A 35 11.29 13.59 4.61
N GLN A 36 12.01 12.66 3.98
CA GLN A 36 12.74 11.56 4.62
C GLN A 36 11.85 10.60 5.43
N VAL A 37 10.57 10.48 5.07
CA VAL A 37 9.70 9.44 5.64
C VAL A 37 10.09 8.09 5.03
N GLU A 38 10.39 7.12 5.89
CA GLU A 38 11.08 5.91 5.46
C GLU A 38 10.18 4.87 4.84
N TYR A 39 8.90 4.80 5.18
CA TYR A 39 7.98 3.79 4.66
C TYR A 39 6.64 4.42 4.31
N VAL A 40 6.04 3.95 3.22
CA VAL A 40 4.71 4.41 2.78
C VAL A 40 3.79 3.21 2.58
N GLU A 41 2.69 3.21 3.31
CA GLU A 41 1.66 2.18 3.22
C GLU A 41 0.67 2.52 2.10
N ILE A 42 0.57 1.63 1.11
CA ILE A 42 -0.11 1.93 -0.17
C ILE A 42 -1.44 1.19 -0.36
N GLY A 43 -1.85 0.36 0.61
CA GLY A 43 -3.13 -0.34 0.54
C GLY A 43 -3.22 -1.68 1.26
N TYR A 44 -4.25 -2.45 0.91
CA TYR A 44 -4.53 -3.80 1.40
C TYR A 44 -4.28 -4.87 0.33
N ARG A 45 -3.67 -6.00 0.70
CA ARG A 45 -3.69 -7.24 -0.09
C ARG A 45 -4.67 -8.22 0.55
N LYS A 46 -5.72 -8.58 -0.18
CA LYS A 46 -6.76 -9.53 0.29
C LYS A 46 -7.28 -9.17 1.69
N GLY A 47 -7.52 -7.88 1.93
CA GLY A 47 -7.96 -7.36 3.22
C GLY A 47 -9.34 -7.89 3.65
N SER A 48 -9.65 -7.77 4.94
CA SER A 48 -10.95 -8.15 5.53
C SER A 48 -11.96 -7.00 5.55
N PHE A 49 -11.78 -5.96 4.74
CA PHE A 49 -12.73 -4.85 4.72
C PHE A 49 -14.05 -5.30 4.08
N LYS A 50 -15.16 -4.79 4.61
CA LYS A 50 -16.51 -5.12 4.11
C LYS A 50 -16.59 -4.88 2.60
N PRO A 51 -17.26 -5.75 1.82
CA PRO A 51 -17.56 -5.47 0.43
C PRO A 51 -18.19 -4.09 0.31
N MET A 52 -17.55 -3.22 -0.45
CA MET A 52 -18.05 -1.89 -0.80
C MET A 52 -18.09 -1.86 -2.32
N ASP A 53 -19.23 -1.45 -2.87
CA ASP A 53 -19.32 -1.23 -4.31
C ASP A 53 -18.41 -0.06 -4.70
N ASN A 54 -17.69 -0.18 -5.82
CA ASN A 54 -16.81 0.85 -6.38
C ASN A 54 -15.61 1.28 -5.51
N VAL A 55 -14.97 0.35 -4.80
CA VAL A 55 -13.71 0.66 -4.08
C VAL A 55 -12.57 1.04 -5.02
N GLY A 56 -11.78 2.05 -4.64
CA GLY A 56 -10.63 2.50 -5.40
C GLY A 56 -9.38 1.62 -5.27
N GLN A 57 -8.35 1.97 -6.05
CA GLN A 57 -7.14 1.16 -6.24
C GLN A 57 -6.35 0.84 -4.96
N THR A 58 -6.39 1.70 -3.95
CA THR A 58 -5.68 1.46 -2.67
C THR A 58 -6.33 0.37 -1.82
N ALA A 59 -7.61 0.05 -2.04
CA ALA A 59 -8.30 -1.07 -1.42
C ALA A 59 -7.95 -2.41 -2.09
N LEU A 60 -7.75 -2.39 -3.42
CA LEU A 60 -7.48 -3.59 -4.20
C LEU A 60 -5.99 -3.97 -4.18
N CYS A 61 -5.12 -2.96 -4.18
CA CYS A 61 -3.66 -3.10 -4.26
C CYS A 61 -3.24 -4.17 -5.28
N SER A 62 -3.70 -3.98 -6.52
CA SER A 62 -3.44 -4.89 -7.64
C SER A 62 -1.95 -4.91 -8.01
N ASN A 63 -1.52 -5.97 -8.70
CA ASN A 63 -0.13 -6.06 -9.17
C ASN A 63 0.22 -4.90 -10.10
N ASP A 64 -0.68 -4.52 -11.00
CA ASP A 64 -0.47 -3.41 -11.94
C ASP A 64 -0.28 -2.09 -11.19
N TYR A 65 -1.07 -1.84 -10.14
CA TYR A 65 -0.92 -0.66 -9.29
C TYR A 65 0.46 -0.63 -8.62
N ILE A 66 0.91 -1.76 -8.05
CA ILE A 66 2.22 -1.85 -7.41
C ILE A 66 3.35 -1.62 -8.44
N GLN A 67 3.24 -2.19 -9.63
CA GLN A 67 4.23 -2.01 -10.71
C GLN A 67 4.29 -0.57 -11.20
N LEU A 68 3.15 0.10 -11.35
CA LEU A 68 3.09 1.52 -11.72
C LEU A 68 3.79 2.39 -10.68
N LEU A 69 3.57 2.13 -9.38
CA LEU A 69 4.27 2.83 -8.31
C LEU A 69 5.77 2.54 -8.32
N HIS A 70 6.19 1.28 -8.43
CA HIS A 70 7.62 0.95 -8.51
C HIS A 70 8.32 1.61 -9.69
N LYS A 71 7.63 1.77 -10.82
CA LYS A 71 8.16 2.51 -11.97
C LYS A 71 8.25 4.02 -11.70
N ALA A 72 7.27 4.60 -11.01
CA ALA A 72 7.18 6.04 -10.78
C ALA A 72 8.05 6.54 -9.62
N VAL A 73 8.27 5.70 -8.60
CA VAL A 73 8.99 6.00 -7.36
C VAL A 73 9.87 4.80 -6.94
N PRO A 74 10.91 4.46 -7.74
CA PRO A 74 11.67 3.22 -7.57
C PRO A 74 12.41 3.11 -6.23
N ASP A 75 12.78 4.23 -5.63
CA ASP A 75 13.49 4.26 -4.34
C ASP A 75 12.56 4.27 -3.13
N ALA A 76 11.23 4.37 -3.35
CA ALA A 76 10.25 4.36 -2.28
C ALA A 76 10.16 2.98 -1.63
N LYS A 77 10.09 2.98 -0.31
CA LYS A 77 9.89 1.76 0.49
C LYS A 77 8.40 1.53 0.71
N LEU A 78 7.79 0.80 -0.22
CA LEU A 78 6.35 0.55 -0.22
C LEU A 78 5.97 -0.58 0.74
N VAL A 79 4.87 -0.38 1.46
CA VAL A 79 4.32 -1.28 2.49
C VAL A 79 2.87 -1.60 2.18
N ILE A 80 2.45 -2.85 2.44
CA ILE A 80 1.07 -3.29 2.24
C ILE A 80 0.58 -4.03 3.49
N ILE A 81 -0.66 -3.76 3.89
CA ILE A 81 -1.33 -4.55 4.92
C ILE A 81 -1.92 -5.81 4.29
N ALA A 82 -1.68 -6.97 4.92
CA ALA A 82 -2.31 -8.21 4.51
C ALA A 82 -2.93 -8.92 5.72
N HIS A 83 -4.12 -9.48 5.54
CA HIS A 83 -4.72 -10.28 6.60
C HIS A 83 -4.09 -11.67 6.61
N PRO A 84 -3.46 -12.14 7.70
CA PRO A 84 -2.66 -13.37 7.68
C PRO A 84 -3.46 -14.62 7.31
N HIS A 85 -4.77 -14.63 7.56
CA HIS A 85 -5.66 -15.73 7.20
C HIS A 85 -6.03 -15.76 5.71
N ASN A 86 -5.78 -14.65 4.99
CA ASN A 86 -6.16 -14.48 3.60
C ASN A 86 -4.95 -14.56 2.65
N ILE A 87 -3.72 -14.59 3.18
CA ILE A 87 -2.49 -14.72 2.39
C ILE A 87 -1.76 -16.03 2.68
N ASN A 88 -1.02 -16.50 1.68
CA ASN A 88 -0.16 -17.66 1.77
C ASN A 88 1.30 -17.29 1.39
N GLN A 89 2.20 -18.28 1.44
CA GLN A 89 3.60 -18.02 1.09
C GLN A 89 3.82 -17.58 -0.36
N SER A 90 2.99 -18.01 -1.32
CA SER A 90 3.11 -17.54 -2.70
C SER A 90 2.77 -16.05 -2.83
N ASP A 91 1.77 -15.56 -2.10
CA ASP A 91 1.43 -14.14 -2.07
C ASP A 91 2.59 -13.30 -1.53
N ILE A 92 3.24 -13.78 -0.47
CA ILE A 92 4.42 -13.12 0.13
C ILE A 92 5.60 -13.10 -0.86
N ARG A 93 5.84 -14.21 -1.56
CA ARG A 93 6.91 -14.26 -2.58
C ARG A 93 6.62 -13.32 -3.75
N GLU A 94 5.38 -13.27 -4.20
CA GLU A 94 4.93 -12.39 -5.28
C GLU A 94 5.13 -10.91 -4.90
N LEU A 95 4.63 -10.49 -3.74
CA LEU A 95 4.77 -9.11 -3.28
C LEU A 95 6.23 -8.70 -3.07
N LYS A 96 7.06 -9.62 -2.59
CA LYS A 96 8.52 -9.41 -2.50
C LYS A 96 9.15 -9.23 -3.89
N ASN A 97 8.73 -10.00 -4.89
CA ASN A 97 9.23 -9.85 -6.26
C ASN A 97 8.83 -8.51 -6.89
N PHE A 98 7.71 -7.94 -6.45
CA PHE A 98 7.31 -6.59 -6.84
C PHE A 98 8.00 -5.47 -6.06
N GLY A 99 8.84 -5.77 -5.07
CA GLY A 99 9.61 -4.76 -4.32
C GLY A 99 8.95 -4.24 -3.05
N VAL A 100 7.83 -4.83 -2.63
CA VAL A 100 7.13 -4.48 -1.37
C VAL A 100 7.90 -5.04 -0.17
N ILE A 101 8.07 -4.22 0.86
CA ILE A 101 9.10 -4.43 1.90
C ILE A 101 8.52 -4.99 3.21
N LEU A 102 7.26 -4.73 3.53
CA LEU A 102 6.69 -5.04 4.84
C LEU A 102 5.24 -5.52 4.76
N TYR A 103 4.92 -6.48 5.64
CA TYR A 103 3.59 -7.02 5.90
C TYR A 103 3.22 -6.69 7.34
N THR A 104 2.09 -6.04 7.55
CA THR A 104 1.50 -5.97 8.89
C THR A 104 0.25 -6.84 8.95
N THR A 105 0.09 -7.50 10.09
CA THR A 105 -1.07 -8.31 10.44
C THR A 105 -2.02 -7.45 11.27
N LEU A 106 -3.25 -7.28 10.80
CA LEU A 106 -4.33 -6.84 11.67
C LEU A 106 -4.63 -8.00 12.63
N PHE A 107 -4.16 -7.89 13.87
CA PHE A 107 -4.71 -8.70 14.97
C PHE A 107 -6.03 -8.01 15.37
N GLN A 108 -7.14 -8.48 14.80
CA GLN A 108 -8.46 -8.27 15.37
C GLN A 108 -8.80 -9.45 16.27
#